data_AF-E0TBP2-F1
#
_entry.id   AF-E0TBP2-F1
#
_cell.length_a   1.000
_cell.length_b   1.000
_cell.length_c   1.000
_cell.angle_alpha   90.00
_cell.angle_beta   90.00
_cell.angle_gamma   90.00
#
_symmetry.space_group_name_H-M   'P 1'
#
loop_
_entity.id
_entity.type
_entity.pdbx_description
1 polymer ?
#
loop_
_entity_poly.entity_id
_entity_poly.type
_entity_poly.pdbx_seq_one_letter_code
_entity_poly.pdbx_strand_id
1 'polypeptide(L)'
;MEQTKGETTPYDELLAAMRAYGDAAMENLVRCRALGRALSDGFSAYLGAPGPCTSLVPPTGPFDPSRDYGDEAFSFSQREVVRLEPIVFGLCVIVPHEEDSGTLWLRTGIKAEVRGGRFDVYIAHQPRLRVPLEFGDHLTPVYDTVKTELLSLFNQDLMHFNDERYNGGIGFVPQT
;
A
#
# COMPACT_ATOMS: atom_id res chain seq x y z
N MET A 1 -14.57 -56.52 15.41
CA MET A 1 -13.82 -56.01 14.24
C MET A 1 -13.44 -54.59 14.57
N GLU A 2 -12.24 -54.42 15.12
CA GLU A 2 -11.72 -53.13 15.54
C GLU A 2 -11.12 -52.47 14.29
N GLN A 3 -11.70 -51.37 13.85
CA GLN A 3 -11.15 -50.62 12.73
C GLN A 3 -9.87 -49.93 13.20
N THR A 4 -8.73 -50.37 12.67
CA THR A 4 -7.44 -49.69 12.81
C THR A 4 -7.57 -48.30 12.21
N LYS A 5 -7.52 -47.30 13.10
CA LYS A 5 -7.36 -45.88 12.77
C LYS A 5 -6.06 -45.75 11.97
N GLY A 6 -6.16 -45.58 10.65
CA GLY A 6 -4.99 -45.48 9.77
C GLY A 6 -4.06 -44.37 10.26
N GLU A 7 -2.82 -44.72 10.58
CA GLU A 7 -1.81 -43.77 11.02
C GLU A 7 -1.55 -42.75 9.90
N THR A 8 -1.59 -41.47 10.26
CA THR A 8 -1.25 -40.35 9.37
C THR A 8 0.20 -40.50 8.92
N THR A 9 0.44 -40.51 7.61
CA THR A 9 1.80 -40.60 7.10
C THR A 9 2.49 -39.23 7.16
N PRO A 10 3.84 -39.16 7.19
CA PRO A 10 4.55 -37.89 7.05
C PRO A 10 4.16 -37.10 5.79
N TYR A 11 3.73 -37.77 4.73
CA TYR A 11 3.24 -37.10 3.52
C TYR A 11 1.86 -36.46 3.74
N ASP A 12 0.97 -37.12 4.47
CA ASP A 12 -0.34 -36.55 4.82
C ASP A 12 -0.21 -35.29 5.69
N GLU A 13 0.79 -35.25 6.58
CA GLU A 13 1.13 -34.06 7.36
C GLU A 13 1.57 -32.90 6.45
N LEU A 14 2.41 -33.18 5.45
CA LEU A 14 2.81 -32.18 4.45
C LEU A 14 1.62 -31.68 3.63
N LEU A 15 0.71 -32.56 3.22
CA LEU A 15 -0.50 -32.17 2.51
C LEU A 15 -1.41 -31.27 3.37
N ALA A 16 -1.55 -31.58 4.65
CA ALA A 16 -2.33 -30.77 5.58
C ALA A 16 -1.70 -29.38 5.78
N ALA A 17 -0.38 -29.32 5.97
CA ALA A 17 0.35 -28.06 6.09
C ALA A 17 0.26 -27.21 4.81
N MET A 18 0.37 -27.84 3.64
CA MET A 18 0.23 -27.18 2.34
C MET A 18 -1.16 -26.56 2.17
N ARG A 19 -2.23 -27.27 2.55
CA ARG A 19 -3.61 -26.74 2.49
C ARG A 19 -3.76 -25.52 3.39
N ALA A 20 -3.34 -25.63 4.65
CA ALA A 20 -3.40 -24.53 5.61
C ALA A 20 -2.62 -23.29 5.11
N TYR A 21 -1.45 -23.49 4.51
CA TYR A 21 -0.68 -22.41 3.90
C TYR A 21 -1.42 -21.76 2.72
N GLY A 22 -1.97 -22.57 1.81
CA GLY A 22 -2.71 -22.10 0.64
C GLY A 22 -3.94 -21.27 1.03
N ASP A 23 -4.71 -21.77 2.00
CA ASP A 23 -5.90 -21.08 2.52
C ASP A 23 -5.51 -19.72 3.14
N ALA A 24 -4.47 -19.70 3.98
CA ALA A 24 -3.97 -18.47 4.58
C ALA A 24 -3.46 -17.46 3.55
N ALA A 25 -2.73 -17.93 2.53
CA ALA A 25 -2.20 -17.07 1.47
C ALA A 25 -3.32 -16.44 0.64
N MET A 26 -4.36 -17.23 0.32
CA MET A 26 -5.54 -16.74 -0.41
C MET A 26 -6.35 -15.76 0.42
N GLU A 27 -6.59 -16.07 1.70
CA GLU A 27 -7.30 -15.16 2.61
C GLU A 27 -6.57 -13.83 2.73
N ASN A 28 -5.25 -13.86 2.94
CA ASN A 28 -4.43 -12.66 3.01
C ASN A 28 -4.54 -11.81 1.73
N LEU A 29 -4.46 -12.44 0.56
CA LEU A 29 -4.59 -11.74 -0.74
C LEU A 29 -5.96 -11.07 -0.87
N VAL A 30 -7.04 -11.82 -0.68
CA VAL A 30 -8.42 -11.32 -0.85
C VAL A 30 -8.69 -10.17 0.11
N ARG A 31 -8.30 -10.32 1.37
CA ARG A 31 -8.51 -9.30 2.41
C ARG A 31 -7.69 -8.05 2.16
N CYS A 32 -6.42 -8.17 1.78
CA CYS A 32 -5.58 -7.00 1.49
C CYS A 32 -6.05 -6.25 0.23
N ARG A 33 -6.53 -6.99 -0.79
CA ARG A 33 -7.15 -6.38 -1.98
C ARG A 33 -8.39 -5.57 -1.61
N ALA A 34 -9.27 -6.14 -0.77
CA ALA A 34 -10.46 -5.44 -0.28
C ALA A 34 -10.10 -4.19 0.53
N LEU A 35 -9.11 -4.30 1.43
CA LEU A 35 -8.61 -3.17 2.20
C LEU A 35 -8.07 -2.05 1.30
N GLY A 36 -7.23 -2.38 0.31
CA GLY A 36 -6.67 -1.39 -0.60
C GLY A 36 -7.74 -0.62 -1.37
N ARG A 37 -8.77 -1.32 -1.87
CA ARG A 37 -9.91 -0.68 -2.55
C ARG A 37 -10.68 0.25 -1.61
N ALA A 38 -11.04 -0.23 -0.41
CA ALA A 38 -11.74 0.59 0.57
C ALA A 38 -10.93 1.83 1.02
N LEU A 39 -9.60 1.71 1.10
CA LEU A 39 -8.74 2.85 1.37
C LEU A 39 -8.80 3.88 0.24
N SER A 40 -8.67 3.44 -1.01
CA SER A 40 -8.77 4.34 -2.18
C SER A 40 -10.14 5.02 -2.24
N ASP A 41 -11.22 4.27 -2.11
CA ASP A 41 -12.59 4.78 -2.24
C ASP A 41 -12.93 5.78 -1.12
N GLY A 42 -12.52 5.50 0.11
CA GLY A 42 -12.84 6.33 1.27
C GLY A 42 -11.92 7.53 1.48
N PHE A 43 -10.68 7.50 0.98
CA PHE A 43 -9.71 8.55 1.31
C PHE A 43 -10.07 9.91 0.69
N SER A 44 -10.64 9.95 -0.52
CA SER A 44 -11.16 11.19 -1.13
C SER A 44 -12.22 11.85 -0.24
N ALA A 45 -13.15 11.06 0.31
CA ALA A 45 -14.19 11.54 1.20
C ALA A 45 -13.62 12.01 2.55
N TYR A 46 -12.64 11.29 3.10
CA TYR A 46 -11.91 11.72 4.30
C TYR A 46 -11.22 13.08 4.10
N LEU A 47 -10.64 13.34 2.93
CA LEU A 47 -10.02 14.63 2.59
C LEU A 47 -11.04 15.75 2.39
N GLY A 48 -12.33 15.43 2.26
CA GLY A 48 -13.36 16.42 1.90
C GLY A 48 -13.23 16.94 0.48
N ALA A 49 -12.65 16.15 -0.43
CA ALA A 49 -12.46 16.54 -1.82
C ALA A 49 -13.82 16.70 -2.55
N PRO A 50 -13.94 17.63 -3.51
CA PRO A 50 -15.19 17.87 -4.25
C PRO A 50 -15.57 16.70 -5.18
N GLY A 51 -14.66 15.76 -5.41
CA GLY A 51 -14.87 14.56 -6.21
C GLY A 51 -13.75 13.53 -5.96
N PRO A 52 -13.77 12.38 -6.68
CA PRO A 52 -12.72 11.38 -6.57
C PRO A 52 -11.35 11.98 -6.94
N CYS A 53 -10.41 11.89 -6.01
CA CYS A 53 -9.04 12.38 -6.16
C CYS A 53 -7.99 11.30 -5.83
N THR A 54 -8.42 10.05 -5.69
CA THR A 54 -7.57 8.94 -5.28
C THR A 54 -7.64 7.80 -6.27
N SER A 55 -6.50 7.12 -6.48
CA SER A 55 -6.40 5.94 -7.34
C SER A 55 -5.41 4.94 -6.78
N LEU A 56 -5.66 3.65 -7.02
CA LEU A 56 -4.69 2.59 -6.76
C LEU A 56 -3.74 2.46 -7.94
N VAL A 57 -2.44 2.49 -7.64
CA VAL A 57 -1.36 2.42 -8.64
C VAL A 57 -0.31 1.41 -8.23
N PRO A 58 0.54 0.93 -9.15
CA PRO A 58 1.65 0.06 -8.80
C PRO A 58 2.54 0.67 -7.70
N PRO A 59 3.01 -0.15 -6.75
CA PRO A 59 3.70 0.35 -5.55
C PRO A 59 5.04 1.01 -5.84
N THR A 60 5.69 0.62 -6.94
CA THR A 60 6.99 1.11 -7.37
C THR A 60 7.02 1.27 -8.89
N GLY A 61 8.07 1.92 -9.40
CA GLY A 61 8.22 2.18 -10.82
C GLY A 61 7.32 3.31 -11.34
N PRO A 62 7.41 3.60 -12.66
CA PRO A 62 6.58 4.59 -13.31
C PRO A 62 5.12 4.12 -13.37
N PHE A 63 4.18 5.06 -13.33
CA PHE A 63 2.76 4.81 -13.50
C PHE A 63 2.07 5.99 -14.19
N ASP A 64 0.92 5.71 -14.80
CA ASP A 64 0.00 6.70 -15.36
C ASP A 64 -1.18 6.90 -14.39
N PRO A 65 -1.29 8.05 -13.71
CA PRO A 65 -2.36 8.29 -12.74
C PRO A 65 -3.75 8.38 -13.35
N SER A 66 -3.87 8.55 -14.67
CA SER A 66 -5.15 8.53 -15.38
C SER A 66 -5.64 7.12 -15.70
N ARG A 67 -4.76 6.11 -15.57
CA ARG A 67 -5.09 4.72 -15.83
C ARG A 67 -5.69 4.05 -14.60
N ASP A 68 -6.81 3.36 -14.78
CA ASP A 68 -7.29 2.37 -13.81
C ASP A 68 -6.45 1.09 -13.94
N TYR A 69 -5.67 0.80 -12.90
CA TYR A 69 -4.84 -0.40 -12.83
C TYR A 69 -5.61 -1.62 -12.32
N GLY A 70 -6.76 -1.44 -11.66
CA GLY A 70 -7.48 -2.52 -11.01
C GLY A 70 -6.56 -3.38 -10.13
N ASP A 71 -6.38 -4.64 -10.49
CA ASP A 71 -5.53 -5.57 -9.74
C ASP A 71 -4.02 -5.38 -10.03
N GLU A 72 -3.65 -4.75 -11.14
CA GLU A 72 -2.24 -4.44 -11.48
C GLU A 72 -1.60 -3.46 -10.49
N ALA A 73 -2.42 -2.75 -9.69
CA ALA A 73 -1.94 -1.87 -8.63
C ALA A 73 -1.29 -2.64 -7.47
N PHE A 74 -1.54 -3.94 -7.34
CA PHE A 74 -1.08 -4.75 -6.22
C PHE A 74 0.14 -5.60 -6.59
N SER A 75 1.03 -5.82 -5.63
CA SER A 75 2.27 -6.58 -5.80
C SER A 75 2.07 -8.04 -6.23
N PHE A 76 0.89 -8.62 -5.98
CA PHE A 76 0.58 -9.98 -6.41
C PHE A 76 0.35 -10.10 -7.93
N SER A 77 -0.01 -9.01 -8.62
CA SER A 77 -0.29 -9.04 -10.06
C SER A 77 0.94 -9.36 -10.91
N GLN A 78 2.13 -9.06 -10.38
CA GLN A 78 3.41 -9.32 -11.02
C GLN A 78 3.92 -10.74 -10.77
N ARG A 79 3.11 -11.63 -10.19
CA ARG A 79 3.55 -12.93 -9.70
C ARG A 79 2.73 -14.05 -10.30
N GLU A 80 3.43 -15.12 -10.65
CA GLU A 80 2.82 -16.38 -11.10
C GLU A 80 2.34 -17.25 -9.91
N VAL A 81 2.85 -16.98 -8.70
CA VAL A 81 2.59 -17.80 -7.51
C VAL A 81 2.11 -16.94 -6.35
N VAL A 82 0.97 -17.33 -5.77
CA VAL A 82 0.43 -16.74 -4.54
C VAL A 82 1.23 -17.23 -3.34
N ARG A 83 1.72 -16.30 -2.53
CA ARG A 83 2.54 -16.56 -1.33
C ARG A 83 1.87 -15.90 -0.13
N LEU A 84 2.02 -16.51 1.04
CA LEU A 84 1.64 -15.90 2.31
C LEU A 84 2.69 -14.84 2.68
N GLU A 85 2.47 -13.63 2.20
CA GLU A 85 3.36 -12.49 2.45
C GLU A 85 2.58 -11.17 2.35
N PRO A 86 3.17 -10.04 2.82
CA PRO A 86 2.51 -8.76 2.72
C PRO A 86 2.22 -8.35 1.28
N ILE A 87 1.01 -7.84 1.05
CA ILE A 87 0.61 -7.24 -0.21
C ILE A 87 0.97 -5.76 -0.19
N VAL A 88 1.55 -5.26 -1.28
CA VAL A 88 1.99 -3.87 -1.40
C VAL A 88 1.25 -3.23 -2.58
N PHE A 89 0.80 -1.99 -2.41
CA PHE A 89 0.17 -1.19 -3.46
C PHE A 89 0.48 0.29 -3.22
N GLY A 90 0.37 1.11 -4.26
CA GLY A 90 0.45 2.56 -4.15
C GLY A 90 -0.95 3.17 -4.02
N LEU A 91 -1.10 4.11 -3.10
CA LEU A 91 -2.23 5.03 -3.08
C LEU A 91 -1.77 6.35 -3.69
N CYS A 92 -2.32 6.69 -4.85
CA CYS A 92 -2.07 7.95 -5.54
C CYS A 92 -3.13 8.97 -5.15
N VAL A 93 -2.71 10.19 -4.78
CA VAL A 93 -3.58 11.35 -4.60
C VAL A 93 -3.33 12.34 -5.72
N ILE A 94 -4.40 12.82 -6.32
CA ILE A 94 -4.44 13.74 -7.44
C ILE A 94 -4.89 15.09 -6.92
N VAL A 95 -4.00 16.08 -6.94
CA VAL A 95 -4.29 17.43 -6.44
C VAL A 95 -4.20 18.40 -7.62
N PRO A 96 -5.33 19.01 -8.06
CA PRO A 96 -5.28 20.03 -9.09
C PRO A 96 -4.52 21.26 -8.57
N HIS A 97 -3.79 21.93 -9.44
CA HIS A 97 -3.19 23.20 -9.10
C HIS A 97 -4.26 24.30 -9.11
N GLU A 98 -4.21 25.24 -8.16
CA GLU A 98 -5.24 26.28 -8.05
C GLU A 98 -5.09 27.37 -9.13
N GLU A 99 -3.88 27.65 -9.58
CA GLU A 99 -3.58 28.80 -10.46
C GLU A 99 -3.41 28.43 -11.94
N ASP A 100 -3.24 27.14 -12.27
CA ASP A 100 -3.08 26.68 -13.66
C ASP A 100 -3.77 25.34 -13.92
N SER A 101 -3.76 24.87 -15.18
CA SER A 101 -4.33 23.57 -15.55
C SER A 101 -3.45 22.36 -15.16
N GLY A 102 -2.45 22.57 -14.32
CA GLY A 102 -1.55 21.53 -13.82
C GLY A 102 -2.22 20.61 -12.80
N THR A 103 -1.65 19.44 -12.60
CA THR A 103 -2.11 18.48 -11.60
C THR A 103 -0.91 17.79 -11.00
N LEU A 104 -0.84 17.77 -9.67
CA LEU A 104 0.15 17.02 -8.94
C LEU A 104 -0.36 15.63 -8.63
N TRP A 105 0.52 14.64 -8.77
CA TRP A 105 0.25 13.26 -8.42
C TRP A 105 1.25 12.78 -7.39
N LEU A 106 0.75 12.35 -6.24
CA LEU A 106 1.58 11.85 -5.15
C LEU A 106 1.21 10.42 -4.82
N ARG A 107 2.21 9.53 -4.89
CA ARG A 107 2.05 8.13 -4.51
C ARG A 107 2.68 7.87 -3.15
N THR A 108 1.90 7.32 -2.22
CA THR A 108 2.41 6.70 -0.99
C THR A 108 2.29 5.18 -1.09
N GLY A 109 3.37 4.47 -0.78
CA GLY A 109 3.38 3.01 -0.73
C GLY A 109 2.73 2.50 0.56
N ILE A 110 1.76 1.59 0.42
CA ILE A 110 1.08 0.92 1.53
C ILE A 110 1.36 -0.58 1.44
N LYS A 111 1.75 -1.17 2.58
CA LYS A 111 1.94 -2.61 2.75
C LYS A 111 0.97 -3.12 3.81
N ALA A 112 0.25 -4.19 3.50
CA ALA A 112 -0.70 -4.82 4.41
C ALA A 112 -0.51 -6.34 4.46
N GLU A 113 -0.72 -6.94 5.63
CA GLU A 113 -0.79 -8.39 5.81
C GLU A 113 -1.84 -8.74 6.87
N VAL A 114 -2.50 -9.90 6.73
CA VAL A 114 -3.36 -10.45 7.77
C VAL A 114 -2.51 -11.20 8.78
N ARG A 115 -2.53 -10.75 10.04
CA ARG A 115 -1.78 -11.37 11.15
C ARG A 115 -2.60 -11.38 12.43
N GLY A 116 -2.83 -12.58 12.97
CA GLY A 116 -3.54 -12.74 14.24
C GLY A 116 -4.97 -12.17 14.23
N GLY A 117 -5.71 -12.35 13.13
CA GLY A 117 -7.09 -11.89 13.00
C GLY A 117 -7.25 -10.36 12.82
N ARG A 118 -6.18 -9.67 12.41
CA ARG A 118 -6.17 -8.22 12.11
C ARG A 118 -5.28 -7.97 10.91
N PHE A 119 -5.41 -6.79 10.30
CA PHE A 119 -4.39 -6.28 9.40
C PHE A 119 -3.27 -5.63 10.19
N ASP A 120 -2.04 -5.98 9.88
CA ASP A 120 -0.89 -5.12 10.13
C ASP A 120 -0.68 -4.26 8.87
N VAL A 121 -0.78 -2.93 9.00
CA VAL A 121 -0.67 -1.96 7.90
C VAL A 121 0.54 -1.06 8.13
N TYR A 122 1.34 -0.88 7.09
CA TYR A 122 2.54 -0.07 7.07
C TYR A 122 2.41 0.95 5.94
N ILE A 123 2.62 2.23 6.25
CA ILE A 123 2.54 3.35 5.29
C ILE A 123 3.91 3.99 5.26
N ALA A 124 4.63 3.86 4.15
CA ALA A 124 6.01 4.33 4.00
C ALA A 124 6.87 4.04 5.26
N HIS A 125 7.35 5.08 5.96
CA HIS A 125 8.19 4.97 7.16
C HIS A 125 7.40 5.15 8.47
N GLN A 126 6.07 5.23 8.41
CA GLN A 126 5.22 5.44 9.58
C GLN A 126 5.15 4.19 10.48
N PRO A 127 4.84 4.36 11.78
CA PRO A 127 4.60 3.24 12.68
C PRO A 127 3.50 2.30 12.17
N ARG A 128 3.66 1.02 12.47
CA ARG A 128 2.69 -0.02 12.11
C ARG A 128 1.33 0.26 12.76
N LEU A 129 0.27 0.23 11.94
CA LEU A 129 -1.11 0.29 12.38
C LEU A 129 -1.73 -1.11 12.45
N ARG A 130 -2.69 -1.28 13.37
CA ARG A 130 -3.47 -2.52 13.51
C ARG A 130 -4.94 -2.28 13.24
N VAL A 131 -5.41 -2.73 12.08
CA VAL A 131 -6.80 -2.53 11.63
C VAL A 131 -7.59 -3.83 11.81
N PRO A 132 -8.85 -3.80 12.31
CA PRO A 132 -9.71 -4.97 12.32
C PRO A 132 -9.94 -5.52 10.90
N LEU A 133 -10.17 -6.83 10.75
CA LEU A 133 -10.51 -7.41 9.44
C LEU A 133 -11.84 -6.90 8.91
N GLU A 134 -12.81 -6.73 9.81
CA GLU A 134 -14.06 -6.02 9.57
C GLU A 134 -13.83 -4.54 9.82
N PHE A 135 -13.21 -3.86 8.85
CA PHE A 135 -12.75 -2.49 9.05
C PHE A 135 -13.86 -1.46 9.06
N GLY A 136 -14.92 -1.56 8.23
CA GLY A 136 -16.01 -0.57 8.20
C GLY A 136 -15.50 0.88 8.26
N ASP A 137 -16.00 1.65 9.22
CA ASP A 137 -15.58 3.05 9.45
C ASP A 137 -14.26 3.19 10.26
N HIS A 138 -13.61 2.08 10.63
CA HIS A 138 -12.36 2.07 11.42
C HIS A 138 -11.10 2.34 10.59
N LEU A 139 -11.24 2.94 9.40
CA LEU A 139 -10.12 3.31 8.52
C LEU A 139 -9.53 4.69 8.81
N THR A 140 -10.19 5.51 9.64
CA THR A 140 -9.71 6.87 10.01
C THR A 140 -8.24 6.91 10.44
N PRO A 141 -7.72 6.00 11.30
CA PRO A 141 -6.31 6.03 11.69
C PRO A 141 -5.35 5.79 10.52
N VAL A 142 -5.76 5.00 9.53
CA VAL A 142 -4.99 4.77 8.30
C VAL A 142 -4.99 6.05 7.47
N TYR A 143 -6.15 6.69 7.30
CA TYR A 143 -6.27 7.96 6.59
C TYR A 143 -5.45 9.09 7.22
N ASP A 144 -5.50 9.24 8.55
CA ASP A 144 -4.69 10.22 9.29
C ASP A 144 -3.19 10.00 9.02
N THR A 145 -2.76 8.74 8.99
CA THR A 145 -1.36 8.37 8.75
C THR A 145 -0.95 8.62 7.30
N VAL A 146 -1.80 8.29 6.32
CA VAL A 146 -1.55 8.63 4.91
C VAL A 146 -1.46 10.13 4.72
N LYS A 147 -2.39 10.91 5.30
CA LYS A 147 -2.34 12.38 5.24
C LYS A 147 -1.04 12.93 5.82
N THR A 148 -0.64 12.42 6.98
CA THR A 148 0.60 12.82 7.65
C THR A 148 1.83 12.53 6.77
N GLU A 149 1.88 11.35 6.15
CA GLU A 149 2.96 10.99 5.23
C GLU A 149 3.01 11.90 4.00
N LEU A 150 1.87 12.16 3.36
CA LEU A 150 1.81 13.05 2.19
C LEU A 150 2.29 14.46 2.52
N LEU A 151 1.83 15.02 3.65
CA LEU A 151 2.30 16.33 4.13
C LEU A 151 3.81 16.33 4.44
N SER A 152 4.35 15.21 4.95
CA SER A 152 5.78 15.06 5.18
C SER A 152 6.57 15.13 3.88
N LEU A 153 6.12 14.46 2.81
CA LEU A 153 6.79 14.47 1.51
C LEU A 153 6.89 15.89 0.93
N PHE A 154 5.80 16.65 0.96
CA PHE A 154 5.81 18.05 0.54
C PHE A 154 6.82 18.90 1.31
N ASN A 155 6.84 18.76 2.63
CA ASN A 155 7.74 19.54 3.48
C ASN A 155 9.20 19.17 3.27
N GLN A 156 9.51 17.89 3.05
CA GLN A 156 10.87 17.45 2.76
C GLN A 156 11.39 18.06 1.46
N ASP A 157 10.61 18.02 0.38
CA ASP A 157 11.01 18.60 -0.91
C ASP A 157 11.18 20.12 -0.82
N LEU A 158 10.30 20.82 -0.10
CA LEU A 158 10.43 22.26 0.16
C LEU A 158 11.65 22.59 1.02
N MET A 159 11.96 21.79 2.03
CA MET A 159 13.17 21.97 2.83
C MET A 159 14.44 21.74 2.01
N HIS A 160 14.44 20.77 1.10
CA HIS A 160 15.54 20.55 0.16
C HIS A 160 15.71 21.71 -0.83
N PHE A 161 14.61 22.25 -1.35
CA PHE A 161 14.65 23.41 -2.25
C PHE A 161 15.14 24.69 -1.54
N ASN A 162 14.65 24.93 -0.32
CA ASN A 162 15.00 26.09 0.49
C ASN A 162 16.32 25.93 1.26
N ASP A 163 17.09 24.88 0.97
CA ASP A 163 18.34 24.61 1.67
C ASP A 163 19.41 25.66 1.30
N GLU A 164 19.71 26.54 2.26
CA GLU A 164 20.70 27.62 2.10
C GLU A 164 22.11 27.13 1.71
N ARG A 165 22.39 25.82 1.82
CA ARG A 165 23.62 25.19 1.33
C ARG A 165 23.84 25.35 -0.18
N TYR A 166 22.79 25.54 -0.98
CA TYR A 166 22.93 25.83 -2.41
C TYR A 166 23.38 27.28 -2.70
N ASN A 167 23.33 28.18 -1.72
CA ASN A 167 23.72 29.58 -1.86
C ASN A 167 25.22 29.84 -1.55
N GLY A 168 25.95 28.82 -1.08
CA GLY A 168 27.36 28.92 -0.68
C GLY A 168 28.21 27.67 -0.94
N GLY A 169 27.75 26.75 -1.79
CA GLY A 169 28.43 25.48 -2.08
C GLY A 169 29.73 25.63 -2.89
N ILE A 170 30.60 24.62 -2.79
CA ILE A 170 31.82 24.50 -3.60
C ILE A 170 31.42 24.17 -5.05
N GLY A 171 31.88 24.96 -6.02
CA GLY A 171 31.66 24.76 -7.45
C GLY A 171 32.97 24.75 -8.24
N PHE A 172 32.94 24.16 -9.43
CA PHE A 172 34.07 24.19 -10.38
C PHE A 172 33.76 25.15 -11.52
N VAL A 173 34.72 26.02 -11.84
CA VAL A 173 34.65 26.89 -13.03
C VAL A 173 35.20 26.11 -14.22
N PRO A 174 34.42 25.85 -15.28
CA PRO A 174 34.94 25.24 -16.49
C PRO A 174 35.90 26.22 -17.17
N GLN A 175 37.08 25.75 -17.57
CA GLN A 175 37.95 26.53 -18.45
C GLN A 175 37.43 26.38 -19.89
N THR A 176 37.00 27.49 -20.48
CA THR A 176 36.80 27.63 -21.93
C THR A 176 38.13 27.64 -22.66
#